data_AF-A0A937AKQ0-F1
#
_entry.id   AF-A0A937AKQ0-F1
#
_cell.length_a   1.000
_cell.length_b   1.000
_cell.length_c   1.000
_cell.angle_alpha   90.00
_cell.angle_beta   90.00
_cell.angle_gamma   90.00
#
_symmetry.space_group_name_H-M   'P 1'
#
loop_
_entity.id
_entity.type
_entity.pdbx_description
1 polymer ?
#
loop_
_entity_poly.entity_id
_entity_poly.type
_entity_poly.pdbx_seq_one_letter_code
_entity_poly.pdbx_strand_id
1 'polypeptide(L)'
;MELIIKKLDKIRDAWNFSFLDYDFCRKHINYSEEVATNYFGDIASYFDDTFPIISQSTFDDDRKEHLSSAIALLQAIYVQQDLIDELMIIFALPKSNSDFKEENRKLRNQLVGHPISRDKTNKSLSSSVLFRYDNPTHEITYVLYEASNGFKGSWRSISISSIIDRHEKYLNKNFDIILKKIITILFKHRKELKRILKSLPKRIKFELLIEDVFTYFDKFSEFDYTYKRERLLEYYQRRSEHTRYAYAIQLFKQELKATLIEKIDSIKSFGKECDIHSTLPEIVSEIKIKFVSTGPYKGKKRRYKKDMSYEFGKLHQKDHPVGVDYFLERFGNWPTVGDELRHMKTNIYNDTEYYASYNYLKKLLKGVHSTMFFE
;
A
#
# COMPACT_ATOMS: atom_id res chain seq x y z
N MET A 1 -20.01 -10.55 -3.42
CA MET A 1 -18.54 -10.73 -3.55
C MET A 1 -17.76 -9.45 -3.91
N GLU A 2 -18.12 -8.69 -4.94
CA GLU A 2 -17.31 -7.54 -5.42
C GLU A 2 -16.94 -6.52 -4.33
N LEU A 3 -17.89 -6.18 -3.44
CA LEU A 3 -17.64 -5.27 -2.32
C LEU A 3 -16.56 -5.80 -1.36
N ILE A 4 -16.50 -7.12 -1.15
CA ILE A 4 -15.54 -7.77 -0.26
C ILE A 4 -14.14 -7.69 -0.87
N ILE A 5 -14.01 -7.92 -2.18
CA ILE A 5 -12.76 -7.75 -2.93
C ILE A 5 -12.26 -6.31 -2.79
N LYS A 6 -13.14 -5.32 -3.03
CA LYS A 6 -12.80 -3.89 -2.85
C LYS A 6 -12.32 -3.56 -1.43
N LYS A 7 -12.83 -4.24 -0.41
CA LYS A 7 -12.36 -4.05 0.97
C LYS A 7 -10.97 -4.64 1.19
N LEU A 8 -10.69 -5.82 0.64
CA LEU A 8 -9.34 -6.39 0.66
C LEU A 8 -8.35 -5.47 -0.05
N ASP A 9 -8.73 -4.91 -1.20
CA ASP A 9 -7.89 -3.95 -1.94
C ASP A 9 -7.57 -2.71 -1.10
N LYS A 10 -8.54 -2.16 -0.37
CA LYS A 10 -8.27 -1.05 0.57
C LYS A 10 -7.33 -1.43 1.70
N ILE A 11 -7.44 -2.66 2.22
CA ILE A 11 -6.50 -3.17 3.22
C ILE A 11 -5.09 -3.27 2.61
N ARG A 12 -4.99 -3.76 1.36
CA ARG A 12 -3.75 -3.87 0.57
C ARG A 12 -3.11 -2.50 0.30
N ASP A 13 -3.90 -1.50 -0.08
CA ASP A 13 -3.44 -0.14 -0.30
C ASP A 13 -2.91 0.49 0.99
N ALA A 14 -3.63 0.32 2.10
CA ALA A 14 -3.15 0.78 3.39
C ALA A 14 -1.83 0.09 3.79
N TRP A 15 -1.72 -1.22 3.54
CA TRP A 15 -0.50 -1.98 3.76
C TRP A 15 0.68 -1.37 3.00
N ASN A 16 0.54 -1.27 1.67
CA ASN A 16 1.59 -0.82 0.77
C ASN A 16 2.01 0.63 1.00
N PHE A 17 1.05 1.53 1.13
CA PHE A 17 1.33 2.97 1.21
C PHE A 17 1.45 3.51 2.63
N SER A 18 1.30 2.67 3.66
CA SER A 18 1.38 3.12 5.05
C SER A 18 2.15 2.19 5.99
N PHE A 19 1.82 0.89 6.02
CA PHE A 19 2.45 -0.03 6.97
C PHE A 19 3.84 -0.51 6.53
N LEU A 20 4.07 -0.68 5.23
CA LEU A 20 5.42 -0.96 4.71
C LEU A 20 6.36 0.24 4.85
N ASP A 21 5.80 1.43 4.64
CA ASP A 21 6.58 2.65 4.55
C ASP A 21 6.95 3.22 5.93
N TYR A 22 5.99 3.33 6.85
CA TYR A 22 6.18 4.15 8.05
C TYR A 22 6.26 3.33 9.33
N ASP A 23 7.37 3.46 10.06
CA ASP A 23 7.56 2.85 11.38
C ASP A 23 6.46 3.20 12.37
N PHE A 24 5.93 4.42 12.28
CA PHE A 24 4.81 4.86 13.10
C PHE A 24 3.62 3.90 13.00
N CYS A 25 3.25 3.50 11.77
CA CYS A 25 2.12 2.60 11.55
C CYS A 25 2.41 1.19 12.05
N ARG A 26 3.63 0.69 11.80
CA ARG A 26 4.09 -0.64 12.23
C ARG A 26 3.98 -0.84 13.74
N LYS A 27 4.33 0.17 14.53
CA LYS A 27 4.27 0.14 16.01
C LYS A 27 2.86 -0.06 16.58
N HIS A 28 1.82 0.03 15.76
CA HIS A 28 0.42 -0.12 16.18
C HIS A 28 -0.23 -1.45 15.78
N ILE A 29 0.55 -2.36 15.19
CA ILE A 29 0.16 -3.70 14.76
C ILE A 29 1.22 -4.72 15.23
N ASN A 30 0.95 -6.01 15.07
CA ASN A 30 1.91 -7.08 15.37
C ASN A 30 2.89 -7.26 14.21
N TYR A 31 3.79 -6.29 14.04
CA TYR A 31 4.81 -6.32 12.99
C TYR A 31 6.05 -7.10 13.44
N SER A 32 6.02 -8.42 13.29
CA SER A 32 7.16 -9.32 13.56
C SER A 32 8.11 -9.42 12.37
N GLU A 33 9.26 -10.09 12.54
CA GLU A 33 10.18 -10.40 11.44
C GLU A 33 9.50 -11.21 10.32
N GLU A 34 8.61 -12.13 10.66
CA GLU A 34 7.80 -12.89 9.71
C GLU A 34 6.90 -11.96 8.89
N VAL A 35 6.16 -11.07 9.57
CA VAL A 35 5.26 -10.10 8.94
C VAL A 35 6.03 -9.08 8.08
N ALA A 36 7.30 -8.84 8.37
CA ALA A 36 8.18 -7.97 7.58
C ALA A 36 8.61 -8.57 6.23
N THR A 37 8.36 -9.86 6.00
CA THR A 37 8.59 -10.53 4.71
C THR A 37 7.43 -10.28 3.72
N ASN A 38 7.22 -11.19 2.77
CA ASN A 38 6.08 -11.17 1.84
C ASN A 38 4.78 -11.70 2.46
N TYR A 39 4.76 -11.99 3.76
CA TYR A 39 3.65 -12.65 4.47
C TYR A 39 2.25 -12.08 4.19
N PHE A 40 2.08 -10.76 4.24
CA PHE A 40 0.79 -10.13 3.88
C PHE A 40 0.44 -10.31 2.40
N GLY A 41 1.45 -10.22 1.52
CA GLY A 41 1.30 -10.45 0.09
C GLY A 41 0.85 -11.88 -0.22
N ASP A 42 1.38 -12.87 0.49
CA ASP A 42 0.95 -14.27 0.37
C ASP A 42 -0.52 -14.42 0.77
N ILE A 43 -0.94 -13.84 1.91
CA ILE A 43 -2.34 -13.84 2.36
C ILE A 43 -3.26 -13.22 1.30
N ALA A 44 -2.91 -12.03 0.78
CA ALA A 44 -3.72 -11.34 -0.21
C ALA A 44 -3.83 -12.14 -1.52
N SER A 45 -2.73 -12.77 -1.96
CA SER A 45 -2.72 -13.61 -3.16
C SER A 45 -3.61 -14.84 -3.01
N TYR A 46 -3.59 -15.50 -1.84
CA TYR A 46 -4.50 -16.63 -1.59
C TYR A 46 -5.97 -16.21 -1.60
N PHE A 47 -6.32 -15.00 -1.13
CA PHE A 47 -7.68 -14.49 -1.30
C PHE A 47 -8.03 -14.32 -2.78
N ASP A 48 -7.14 -13.70 -3.56
CA ASP A 48 -7.33 -13.49 -5.01
C ASP A 48 -7.53 -14.82 -5.75
N ASP A 49 -6.79 -15.87 -5.39
CA ASP A 49 -6.95 -17.21 -5.97
C ASP A 49 -8.26 -17.91 -5.58
N THR A 50 -8.75 -17.66 -4.35
CA THR A 50 -9.93 -18.35 -3.82
C THR A 50 -11.25 -17.64 -4.10
N PHE A 51 -11.26 -16.34 -4.38
CA PHE A 51 -12.47 -15.61 -4.74
C PHE A 51 -13.17 -16.13 -6.01
N PRO A 52 -12.46 -16.43 -7.13
CA PRO A 52 -13.07 -17.03 -8.30
C PRO A 52 -13.72 -18.38 -8.00
N ILE A 53 -13.08 -19.22 -7.17
CA ILE A 53 -13.62 -20.53 -6.77
C ILE A 53 -14.99 -20.38 -6.09
N ILE A 54 -15.15 -19.37 -5.26
CA ILE A 54 -16.40 -19.13 -4.51
C ILE A 54 -17.44 -18.40 -5.39
N SER A 55 -17.02 -17.41 -6.17
CA SER A 55 -17.93 -16.54 -6.93
C SER A 55 -18.40 -17.14 -8.26
N GLN A 56 -17.62 -18.05 -8.84
CA GLN A 56 -17.92 -18.74 -10.09
C GLN A 56 -18.25 -20.22 -9.86
N SER A 57 -18.65 -20.61 -8.65
CA SER A 57 -18.99 -22.00 -8.35
C SER A 57 -20.24 -22.41 -9.15
N THR A 58 -20.03 -22.90 -10.36
CA THR A 58 -21.04 -23.56 -11.18
C THR A 58 -21.04 -25.03 -10.80
N PHE A 59 -22.20 -25.52 -10.40
CA PHE A 59 -22.39 -26.94 -10.17
C PHE A 59 -23.06 -27.49 -11.41
N ASP A 60 -22.36 -28.39 -12.09
CA ASP A 60 -22.91 -29.14 -13.21
C ASP A 60 -23.79 -30.29 -12.67
N ASP A 61 -24.62 -30.84 -13.55
CA ASP A 61 -25.36 -32.08 -13.32
C ASP A 61 -24.42 -33.31 -13.37
N ASP A 62 -23.21 -33.19 -13.92
CA ASP A 62 -22.22 -34.26 -13.82
C ASP A 62 -21.81 -34.52 -12.36
N ARG A 63 -21.91 -35.80 -11.96
CA ARG A 63 -21.64 -36.26 -10.61
C ARG A 63 -20.23 -35.92 -10.10
N LYS A 64 -19.21 -36.08 -10.95
CA LYS A 64 -17.81 -35.85 -10.54
C LYS A 64 -17.52 -34.37 -10.43
N GLU A 65 -18.05 -33.59 -11.36
CA GLU A 65 -17.94 -32.13 -11.34
C GLU A 65 -18.68 -31.55 -10.14
N HIS A 66 -19.91 -32.00 -9.86
CA HIS A 66 -20.67 -31.57 -8.69
C HIS A 66 -19.92 -31.85 -7.38
N LEU A 67 -19.36 -33.06 -7.21
CA LEU A 67 -18.56 -33.40 -6.03
C LEU A 67 -17.32 -32.51 -5.92
N SER A 68 -16.61 -32.32 -7.04
CA SER A 68 -15.39 -31.52 -7.08
C SER A 68 -15.68 -30.05 -6.74
N SER A 69 -16.75 -29.47 -7.29
CA SER A 69 -17.21 -28.11 -6.99
C SER A 69 -17.63 -27.96 -5.53
N ALA A 70 -18.33 -28.95 -4.95
CA ALA A 70 -18.68 -28.94 -3.53
C ALA A 70 -17.43 -28.91 -2.62
N ILE A 71 -16.45 -29.77 -2.93
CA ILE A 71 -15.19 -29.85 -2.18
C ILE A 71 -14.41 -28.53 -2.32
N ALA A 72 -14.26 -28.03 -3.55
CA ALA A 72 -13.51 -26.81 -3.85
C ALA A 72 -14.12 -25.60 -3.13
N LEU A 73 -15.44 -25.42 -3.21
CA LEU A 73 -16.16 -24.34 -2.53
C LEU A 73 -15.93 -24.38 -1.01
N LEU A 74 -16.18 -25.53 -0.38
CA LEU A 74 -16.05 -25.68 1.08
C LEU A 74 -14.61 -25.49 1.55
N GLN A 75 -13.64 -25.98 0.77
CA GLN A 75 -12.22 -25.84 1.09
C GLN A 75 -11.73 -24.40 0.90
N ALA A 76 -12.15 -23.70 -0.17
CA ALA A 76 -11.82 -22.30 -0.40
C ALA A 76 -12.36 -21.40 0.73
N ILE A 77 -13.62 -21.63 1.15
CA ILE A 77 -14.22 -20.96 2.30
C ILE A 77 -13.39 -21.18 3.57
N TYR A 78 -13.00 -22.43 3.85
CA TYR A 78 -12.20 -22.76 5.02
C TYR A 78 -10.83 -22.05 5.01
N VAL A 79 -10.14 -22.05 3.87
CA VAL A 79 -8.87 -21.33 3.70
C VAL A 79 -9.08 -19.85 3.97
N GLN A 80 -10.06 -19.20 3.34
CA GLN A 80 -10.35 -17.78 3.58
C GLN A 80 -10.71 -17.48 5.04
N GLN A 81 -11.35 -18.41 5.75
CA GLN A 81 -11.61 -18.25 7.20
C GLN A 81 -10.32 -18.23 8.03
N ASP A 82 -9.34 -19.07 7.71
CA ASP A 82 -8.05 -19.11 8.39
C ASP A 82 -7.20 -17.88 7.99
N LEU A 83 -7.22 -17.44 6.73
CA LEU A 83 -6.56 -16.19 6.30
C LEU A 83 -7.09 -14.95 7.03
N ILE A 84 -8.40 -14.89 7.33
CA ILE A 84 -8.95 -13.84 8.17
C ILE A 84 -8.35 -13.88 9.57
N ASP A 85 -8.13 -15.06 10.17
CA ASP A 85 -7.49 -15.16 11.48
C ASP A 85 -6.05 -14.65 11.44
N GLU A 86 -5.30 -14.92 10.38
CA GLU A 86 -3.95 -14.37 10.19
C GLU A 86 -3.97 -12.84 10.07
N LEU A 87 -4.91 -12.27 9.31
CA LEU A 87 -5.10 -10.83 9.27
C LEU A 87 -5.45 -10.25 10.64
N MET A 88 -6.28 -10.94 11.44
CA MET A 88 -6.57 -10.50 12.81
C MET A 88 -5.31 -10.49 13.67
N ILE A 89 -4.44 -11.49 13.54
CA ILE A 89 -3.15 -11.53 14.24
C ILE A 89 -2.29 -10.35 13.84
N ILE A 90 -2.07 -10.12 12.54
CA ILE A 90 -1.27 -9.00 12.02
C ILE A 90 -1.77 -7.69 12.61
N PHE A 91 -3.07 -7.42 12.52
CA PHE A 91 -3.64 -6.14 12.98
C PHE A 91 -3.87 -6.07 14.50
N ALA A 92 -3.36 -7.03 15.28
CA ALA A 92 -3.51 -7.10 16.74
C ALA A 92 -4.98 -7.00 17.19
N LEU A 93 -5.84 -7.77 16.53
CA LEU A 93 -7.27 -7.86 16.77
C LEU A 93 -7.63 -9.22 17.41
N PRO A 94 -8.74 -9.30 18.16
CA PRO A 94 -9.24 -10.57 18.64
C PRO A 94 -9.52 -11.53 17.49
N LYS A 95 -9.35 -12.83 17.74
CA LYS A 95 -9.65 -13.89 16.77
C LYS A 95 -11.04 -13.72 16.19
N SER A 96 -11.18 -13.97 14.89
CA SER A 96 -12.48 -13.86 14.24
C SER A 96 -13.45 -14.91 14.79
N ASN A 97 -14.54 -14.43 15.39
CA ASN A 97 -15.61 -15.26 15.93
C ASN A 97 -16.97 -14.83 15.35
N SER A 98 -17.68 -15.79 14.78
CA SER A 98 -19.09 -15.65 14.41
C SER A 98 -19.73 -17.01 14.17
N ASP A 99 -21.05 -17.06 14.37
CA ASP A 99 -21.86 -18.22 14.02
C ASP A 99 -21.72 -18.58 12.53
N PHE A 100 -21.60 -17.57 11.66
CA PHE A 100 -21.37 -17.76 10.22
C PHE A 100 -20.07 -18.54 9.91
N LYS A 101 -18.99 -18.30 10.67
CA LYS A 101 -17.74 -19.05 10.53
C LYS A 101 -17.95 -20.51 10.91
N GLU A 102 -18.54 -20.72 12.08
CA GLU A 102 -18.69 -22.02 12.70
C GLU A 102 -19.62 -22.94 11.90
N GLU A 103 -20.72 -22.42 11.35
CA GLU A 103 -21.63 -23.19 10.51
C GLU A 103 -20.94 -23.73 9.25
N ASN A 104 -20.28 -22.87 8.48
CA ASN A 104 -19.58 -23.29 7.27
C ASN A 104 -18.38 -24.20 7.60
N ARG A 105 -17.67 -23.95 8.71
CA ARG A 105 -16.56 -24.80 9.17
C ARG A 105 -17.03 -26.18 9.60
N LYS A 106 -18.14 -26.28 10.33
CA LYS A 106 -18.78 -27.56 10.69
C LYS A 106 -19.21 -28.33 9.44
N LEU A 107 -19.87 -27.66 8.50
CA LEU A 107 -20.29 -28.28 7.24
C LEU A 107 -19.08 -28.83 6.47
N ARG A 108 -18.05 -28.01 6.24
CA ARG A 108 -16.81 -28.46 5.58
C ARG A 108 -16.16 -29.62 6.32
N ASN A 109 -16.05 -29.55 7.64
CA ASN A 109 -15.44 -30.61 8.44
C ASN A 109 -16.25 -31.91 8.35
N GLN A 110 -17.58 -31.83 8.33
CA GLN A 110 -18.46 -32.99 8.19
C GLN A 110 -18.38 -33.61 6.79
N LEU A 111 -18.35 -32.80 5.73
CA LEU A 111 -18.45 -33.30 4.35
C LEU A 111 -17.09 -33.63 3.71
N VAL A 112 -16.05 -32.88 4.05
CA VAL A 112 -14.75 -32.92 3.35
C VAL A 112 -13.61 -33.28 4.30
N GLY A 113 -13.54 -32.64 5.47
CA GLY A 113 -12.41 -32.85 6.40
C GLY A 113 -12.42 -34.22 7.07
N HIS A 114 -13.58 -34.63 7.59
CA HIS A 114 -13.78 -35.86 8.34
C HIS A 114 -15.12 -36.54 7.94
N PRO A 115 -15.29 -36.94 6.67
CA PRO A 115 -16.51 -37.59 6.19
C PRO A 115 -16.81 -38.92 6.87
N ILE A 116 -15.81 -39.54 7.51
CA ILE A 116 -15.95 -40.64 8.46
C ILE A 116 -15.34 -40.16 9.77
N SER A 117 -16.19 -39.82 10.73
CA SER A 117 -15.79 -39.28 12.03
C SER A 117 -15.83 -40.36 13.10
N ARG A 118 -14.81 -40.39 13.96
CA ARG A 118 -14.71 -41.30 15.10
C ARG A 118 -14.50 -40.52 16.39
N ASP A 119 -15.03 -41.05 17.48
CA ASP A 119 -14.80 -40.49 18.80
C ASP A 119 -13.31 -40.61 19.14
N LYS A 120 -12.73 -39.52 19.65
CA LYS A 120 -11.28 -39.45 19.88
C LYS A 120 -10.83 -40.40 20.99
N THR A 121 -11.70 -40.68 21.95
CA THR A 121 -11.43 -41.42 23.19
C THR A 121 -11.56 -42.92 22.96
N ASN A 122 -12.72 -43.39 22.47
CA ASN A 122 -13.01 -44.82 22.34
C ASN A 122 -12.87 -45.36 20.91
N LYS A 123 -12.53 -44.50 19.93
CA LYS A 123 -12.39 -44.83 18.50
C LYS A 123 -13.66 -45.38 17.83
N SER A 124 -14.81 -45.31 18.49
CA SER A 124 -16.08 -45.73 17.90
C SER A 124 -16.48 -44.80 16.77
N LEU A 125 -17.25 -45.32 15.80
CA LEU A 125 -17.79 -44.49 14.72
C LEU A 125 -18.79 -43.49 15.32
N SER A 126 -18.57 -42.20 15.09
CA SER A 126 -19.48 -41.15 15.53
C SER A 126 -20.47 -40.78 14.43
N SER A 127 -19.95 -40.58 13.21
CA SER A 127 -20.78 -40.31 12.04
C SER A 127 -20.08 -40.69 10.75
N SER A 128 -20.86 -40.91 9.70
CA SER A 128 -20.37 -41.02 8.33
C SER A 128 -21.31 -40.32 7.37
N VAL A 129 -20.76 -39.81 6.27
CA VAL A 129 -21.49 -39.06 5.25
C VAL A 129 -21.39 -39.74 3.90
N LEU A 130 -22.49 -39.74 3.15
CA LEU A 130 -22.54 -40.14 1.75
C LEU A 130 -23.10 -39.00 0.90
N PHE A 131 -22.28 -38.46 -0.02
CA PHE A 131 -22.76 -37.48 -1.00
C PHE A 131 -23.85 -38.08 -1.89
N ARG A 132 -24.82 -37.24 -2.22
CA ARG A 132 -25.95 -37.55 -3.10
C ARG A 132 -25.86 -36.67 -4.35
N TYR A 133 -26.47 -37.16 -5.44
CA TYR A 133 -26.30 -36.62 -6.81
C TYR A 133 -27.62 -36.60 -7.59
N ASP A 134 -28.72 -36.72 -6.87
CA ASP A 134 -30.08 -36.90 -7.37
C ASP A 134 -30.89 -35.61 -7.37
N ASN A 135 -30.26 -34.47 -7.04
CA ASN A 135 -30.90 -33.18 -6.86
C ASN A 135 -29.95 -32.01 -7.25
N PRO A 136 -30.49 -30.81 -7.54
CA PRO A 136 -30.04 -29.90 -8.61
C PRO A 136 -28.71 -29.16 -8.37
N THR A 137 -28.21 -28.53 -9.43
CA THR A 137 -27.08 -27.58 -9.56
C THR A 137 -26.98 -26.44 -8.52
N HIS A 138 -27.83 -26.40 -7.50
CA HIS A 138 -27.94 -25.30 -6.54
C HIS A 138 -27.89 -25.73 -5.07
N GLU A 139 -27.78 -27.04 -4.79
CA GLU A 139 -27.68 -27.56 -3.43
C GLU A 139 -26.59 -28.64 -3.30
N ILE A 140 -26.01 -28.75 -2.11
CA ILE A 140 -25.19 -29.90 -1.72
C ILE A 140 -26.10 -30.88 -0.97
N THR A 141 -26.33 -32.05 -1.55
CA THR A 141 -27.16 -33.10 -0.95
C THR A 141 -26.31 -34.24 -0.40
N TYR A 142 -26.68 -34.77 0.76
CA TYR A 142 -25.97 -35.88 1.38
C TYR A 142 -26.86 -36.65 2.37
N VAL A 143 -26.49 -37.90 2.64
CA VAL A 143 -27.03 -38.70 3.73
C VAL A 143 -26.04 -38.70 4.88
N LEU A 144 -26.52 -38.32 6.06
CA LEU A 144 -25.78 -38.35 7.31
C LEU A 144 -26.21 -39.55 8.14
N TYR A 145 -25.25 -40.36 8.56
CA TYR A 145 -25.44 -41.49 9.47
C TYR A 145 -24.77 -41.16 10.81
N GLU A 146 -25.53 -41.09 11.90
CA GLU A 146 -25.00 -40.68 13.22
C GLU A 146 -25.24 -41.75 14.29
N ALA A 147 -24.27 -41.92 15.19
CA ALA A 147 -24.41 -42.86 16.30
C ALA A 147 -25.63 -42.52 17.19
N SER A 148 -25.92 -41.23 17.36
CA SER A 148 -27.03 -40.73 18.19
C SER A 148 -28.42 -41.19 17.71
N ASN A 149 -28.56 -41.51 16.43
CA ASN A 149 -29.83 -41.98 15.84
C ASN A 149 -29.81 -43.47 15.46
N GLY A 150 -28.79 -44.21 15.93
CA GLY A 150 -28.58 -45.61 15.57
C GLY A 150 -28.17 -45.81 14.11
N PHE A 151 -27.42 -44.85 13.53
CA PHE A 151 -27.00 -44.82 12.13
C PHE A 151 -28.16 -44.95 11.15
N LYS A 152 -29.32 -44.39 11.49
CA LYS A 152 -30.41 -44.21 10.53
C LYS A 152 -30.05 -43.04 9.61
N GLY A 153 -30.10 -43.29 8.30
CA GLY A 153 -29.76 -42.27 7.31
C GLY A 153 -30.69 -41.06 7.40
N SER A 154 -30.12 -39.89 7.69
CA SER A 154 -30.82 -38.62 7.70
C SER A 154 -30.48 -37.84 6.44
N TRP A 155 -31.52 -37.47 5.70
CA TRP A 155 -31.36 -36.72 4.45
C TRP A 155 -31.10 -35.25 4.77
N ARG A 156 -30.08 -34.71 4.14
CA ARG A 156 -29.69 -33.31 4.28
C ARG A 156 -29.53 -32.69 2.90
N SER A 157 -30.04 -31.48 2.76
CA SER A 157 -29.78 -30.61 1.63
C SER A 157 -29.42 -29.23 2.15
N ILE A 158 -28.43 -28.60 1.55
CA ILE A 158 -28.05 -27.24 1.87
C ILE A 158 -27.80 -26.43 0.60
N SER A 159 -28.46 -25.28 0.53
CA SER A 159 -28.31 -24.37 -0.60
C SER A 159 -26.89 -23.80 -0.68
N ILE A 160 -26.31 -23.83 -1.88
CA ILE A 160 -24.98 -23.25 -2.17
C ILE A 160 -25.00 -21.74 -1.95
N SER A 161 -26.05 -21.05 -2.36
CA SER A 161 -26.18 -19.61 -2.17
C SER A 161 -26.23 -19.23 -0.69
N SER A 162 -26.84 -20.08 0.16
CA SER A 162 -26.83 -19.89 1.62
C SER A 162 -25.42 -20.03 2.21
N ILE A 163 -24.62 -21.00 1.73
CA ILE A 163 -23.22 -21.18 2.15
C ILE A 163 -22.40 -19.93 1.80
N ILE A 164 -22.54 -19.44 0.57
CA ILE A 164 -21.83 -18.26 0.06
C ILE A 164 -22.27 -17.01 0.82
N ASP A 165 -23.57 -16.78 1.00
CA ASP A 165 -24.10 -15.61 1.73
C ASP A 165 -23.59 -15.55 3.18
N ARG A 166 -23.58 -16.66 3.91
CA ARG A 166 -22.98 -16.72 5.26
C ARG A 166 -21.49 -16.36 5.22
N HIS A 167 -20.76 -16.87 4.23
CA HIS A 167 -19.34 -16.58 4.10
C HIS A 167 -19.08 -15.12 3.75
N GLU A 168 -19.86 -14.54 2.84
CA GLU A 168 -19.79 -13.13 2.50
C GLU A 168 -20.05 -12.24 3.72
N LYS A 169 -21.08 -12.57 4.52
CA LYS A 169 -21.35 -11.89 5.79
C LYS A 169 -20.19 -12.00 6.78
N TYR A 170 -19.55 -13.17 6.87
CA TYR A 170 -18.36 -13.38 7.67
C TYR A 170 -17.19 -12.51 7.21
N LEU A 171 -16.82 -12.55 5.92
CA LEU A 171 -15.72 -11.75 5.38
C LEU A 171 -15.97 -10.26 5.57
N ASN A 172 -17.17 -9.81 5.21
CA ASN A 172 -17.57 -8.40 5.29
C ASN A 172 -17.44 -7.86 6.71
N LYS A 173 -17.96 -8.60 7.71
CA LYS A 173 -17.84 -8.24 9.13
C LYS A 173 -16.38 -8.09 9.55
N ASN A 174 -15.52 -9.04 9.18
CA ASN A 174 -14.13 -9.06 9.62
C ASN A 174 -13.28 -8.01 8.92
N PHE A 175 -13.47 -7.81 7.61
CA PHE A 175 -12.81 -6.71 6.89
C PHE A 175 -13.24 -5.34 7.40
N ASP A 176 -14.49 -5.15 7.83
CA ASP A 176 -14.92 -3.90 8.47
C ASP A 176 -14.18 -3.64 9.79
N ILE A 177 -13.98 -4.67 10.61
CA ILE A 177 -13.20 -4.57 11.85
C ILE A 177 -11.74 -4.18 11.54
N ILE A 178 -11.13 -4.84 10.55
CA ILE A 178 -9.75 -4.56 10.13
C ILE A 178 -9.62 -3.14 9.58
N LEU A 179 -10.50 -2.72 8.66
CA LEU A 179 -10.51 -1.37 8.10
C LEU A 179 -10.69 -0.31 9.18
N LYS A 180 -11.58 -0.53 10.15
CA LYS A 180 -11.76 0.39 11.28
C LYS A 180 -10.48 0.56 12.11
N LYS A 181 -9.74 -0.54 12.34
CA LYS A 181 -8.43 -0.52 13.01
C LYS A 181 -7.41 0.27 12.20
N ILE A 182 -7.31 0.03 10.89
CA ILE A 182 -6.44 0.76 9.96
C ILE A 182 -6.74 2.26 10.01
N ILE A 183 -8.00 2.66 9.81
CA ILE A 183 -8.43 4.07 9.82
C ILE A 183 -8.04 4.76 11.13
N THR A 184 -8.20 4.06 12.26
CA THR A 184 -7.81 4.58 13.57
C THR A 184 -6.30 4.85 13.65
N ILE A 185 -5.46 3.97 13.13
CA ILE A 185 -4.00 4.14 13.09
C ILE A 185 -3.65 5.32 12.17
N LEU A 186 -4.18 5.33 10.96
CA LEU A 186 -3.91 6.38 9.97
C LEU A 186 -4.37 7.76 10.47
N PHE A 187 -5.48 7.84 11.19
CA PHE A 187 -5.93 9.08 11.79
C PHE A 187 -4.95 9.62 12.84
N LYS A 188 -4.36 8.73 13.68
CA LYS A 188 -3.31 9.11 14.62
C LYS A 188 -2.07 9.59 13.89
N HIS A 189 -1.63 8.88 12.85
CA HIS A 189 -0.47 9.27 12.03
C HIS A 189 -0.68 10.66 11.42
N ARG A 190 -1.83 10.88 10.79
CA ARG A 190 -2.22 12.17 10.22
C ARG A 190 -2.22 13.30 11.25
N LYS A 191 -2.59 13.04 12.50
CA LYS A 191 -2.53 14.03 13.58
C LYS A 191 -1.10 14.47 13.85
N GLU A 192 -0.16 13.53 13.89
CA GLU A 192 1.27 13.83 14.04
C GLU A 192 1.84 14.57 12.83
N LEU A 193 1.52 14.15 11.61
CA LEU A 193 1.93 14.87 10.39
C LEU A 193 1.42 16.32 10.38
N LYS A 194 0.17 16.55 10.81
CA LYS A 194 -0.39 17.91 10.96
C LYS A 194 0.32 18.71 12.05
N ARG A 195 0.78 18.07 13.13
CA ARG A 195 1.58 18.73 14.18
C ARG A 195 2.88 19.25 13.59
N ILE A 196 3.59 18.41 12.83
CA ILE A 196 4.82 18.78 12.12
C ILE A 196 4.55 19.94 11.16
N LEU A 197 3.55 19.82 10.29
CA LEU A 197 3.19 20.86 9.31
C LEU A 197 2.91 22.22 9.97
N LYS A 198 2.19 22.23 11.10
CA LYS A 198 1.91 23.45 11.88
C LYS A 198 3.13 24.02 12.59
N SER A 199 4.17 23.22 12.78
CA SER A 199 5.41 23.62 13.45
C SER A 199 6.40 24.31 12.50
N LEU A 200 6.35 24.01 11.20
CA LEU A 200 7.24 24.58 10.16
C LEU A 200 7.33 26.12 10.15
N PRO A 201 6.22 26.90 10.27
CA PRO A 201 6.31 28.36 10.28
C PRO A 201 6.72 28.93 11.65
N LYS A 202 6.79 28.11 12.71
CA LYS A 202 7.11 28.56 14.07
C LYS A 202 8.62 28.62 14.28
N ARG A 203 9.06 29.44 15.24
CA ARG A 203 10.45 29.47 15.73
C ARG A 203 10.72 28.28 16.67
N ILE A 204 10.53 27.05 16.19
CA ILE A 204 10.99 25.86 16.91
C ILE A 204 12.49 25.62 16.66
N LYS A 205 13.15 24.96 17.61
CA LYS A 205 14.52 24.46 17.42
C LYS A 205 14.52 23.49 16.23
N PHE A 206 15.48 23.64 15.33
CA PHE A 206 15.52 22.86 14.09
C PHE A 206 15.78 21.38 14.36
N GLU A 207 16.57 21.09 15.39
CA GLU A 207 16.87 19.74 15.86
C GLU A 207 15.60 18.98 16.24
N LEU A 208 14.65 19.65 16.91
CA LEU A 208 13.35 19.08 17.28
C LEU A 208 12.47 18.82 16.05
N LEU A 209 12.51 19.71 15.04
CA LEU A 209 11.81 19.47 13.78
C LEU A 209 12.34 18.21 13.10
N ILE A 210 13.67 18.07 13.03
CA ILE A 210 14.31 16.91 12.42
C ILE A 210 13.94 15.64 13.18
N GLU A 211 14.00 15.65 14.51
CA GLU A 211 13.59 14.49 15.31
C GLU A 211 12.14 14.08 15.04
N ASP A 212 11.22 15.05 15.01
CA ASP A 212 9.82 14.78 14.67
C ASP A 212 9.66 14.20 13.26
N VAL A 213 10.33 14.76 12.25
CA VAL A 213 10.26 14.27 10.86
C VAL A 213 10.74 12.83 10.77
N PHE A 214 11.90 12.51 11.35
CA PHE A 214 12.44 11.16 11.28
C PHE A 214 11.71 10.14 12.15
N THR A 215 10.94 10.59 13.15
CA THR A 215 10.15 9.71 14.01
C THR A 215 8.79 9.37 13.40
N TYR A 216 8.14 10.35 12.76
CA TYR A 216 6.76 10.22 12.31
C TYR A 216 6.61 10.22 10.78
N PHE A 217 7.66 10.57 10.05
CA PHE A 217 7.69 10.70 8.60
C PHE A 217 9.06 10.30 8.03
N ASP A 218 9.62 9.21 8.59
CA ASP A 218 10.92 8.60 8.29
C ASP A 218 11.23 8.45 6.79
N LYS A 219 10.27 7.97 6.00
CA LYS A 219 10.40 7.84 4.55
C LYS A 219 10.68 9.14 3.82
N PHE A 220 10.45 10.29 4.44
CA PHE A 220 10.79 11.57 3.85
C PHE A 220 12.28 11.66 3.47
N SER A 221 13.14 11.05 4.28
CA SER A 221 14.59 11.04 4.05
C SER A 221 15.02 10.25 2.81
N GLU A 222 14.14 9.42 2.25
CA GLU A 222 14.41 8.62 1.05
C GLU A 222 14.06 9.35 -0.26
N PHE A 223 13.29 10.45 -0.23
CA PHE A 223 12.93 11.20 -1.45
C PHE A 223 14.12 11.89 -2.09
N ASP A 224 15.08 12.34 -1.29
CA ASP A 224 16.30 12.99 -1.75
C ASP A 224 17.44 12.61 -0.80
N TYR A 225 18.54 12.10 -1.34
CA TYR A 225 19.69 11.66 -0.54
C TYR A 225 20.33 12.84 0.23
N THR A 226 20.03 14.10 -0.11
CA THR A 226 20.43 15.27 0.68
C THR A 226 19.66 15.42 1.99
N TYR A 227 18.53 14.71 2.15
CA TYR A 227 17.68 14.74 3.34
C TYR A 227 18.05 13.69 4.38
N LYS A 228 19.35 13.41 4.52
CA LYS A 228 19.88 12.66 5.67
C LYS A 228 19.93 13.54 6.91
N ARG A 229 19.66 12.94 8.07
CA ARG A 229 19.58 13.62 9.36
C ARG A 229 20.84 14.43 9.64
N GLU A 230 22.00 13.82 9.49
CA GLU A 230 23.30 14.39 9.81
C GLU A 230 23.60 15.61 8.92
N ARG A 231 23.29 15.50 7.62
CA ARG A 231 23.50 16.58 6.64
C ARG A 231 22.63 17.79 6.92
N LEU A 232 21.34 17.56 7.23
CA LEU A 232 20.42 18.64 7.56
C LEU A 232 20.86 19.40 8.82
N LEU A 233 21.35 18.68 9.83
CA LEU A 233 21.91 19.29 11.04
C LEU A 233 23.18 20.09 10.73
N GLU A 234 24.07 19.56 9.88
CA GLU A 234 25.29 20.26 9.45
C GLU A 234 24.97 21.56 8.69
N TYR A 235 24.06 21.50 7.71
CA TYR A 235 23.58 22.70 7.01
C TYR A 235 23.00 23.74 7.97
N TYR A 236 22.27 23.29 8.99
CA TYR A 236 21.70 24.21 9.96
C TYR A 236 22.79 24.89 10.80
N GLN A 237 23.80 24.15 11.27
CA GLN A 237 24.91 24.72 12.04
C GLN A 237 25.68 25.78 11.23
N ARG A 238 25.90 25.51 9.94
CA ARG A 238 26.71 26.33 9.04
C ARG A 238 25.92 27.41 8.29
N ARG A 239 24.63 27.57 8.60
CA ARG A 239 23.70 28.48 7.90
C ARG A 239 24.17 29.95 7.79
N SER A 240 25.04 30.39 8.70
CA SER A 240 25.62 31.75 8.70
C SER A 240 26.94 31.86 7.94
N GLU A 241 27.58 30.74 7.59
CA GLU A 241 28.86 30.74 6.86
C GLU A 241 28.67 31.10 5.38
N HIS A 242 27.62 30.55 4.76
CA HIS A 242 27.31 30.81 3.37
C HIS A 242 25.81 30.63 3.06
N THR A 243 25.30 31.43 2.11
CA THR A 243 23.89 31.44 1.67
C THR A 243 23.38 30.07 1.19
N ARG A 244 24.28 29.20 0.73
CA ARG A 244 23.92 27.87 0.20
C ARG A 244 23.34 26.95 1.27
N TYR A 245 23.84 27.01 2.49
CA TYR A 245 23.33 26.21 3.60
C TYR A 245 21.95 26.67 4.03
N ALA A 246 21.76 27.99 4.17
CA ALA A 246 20.45 28.58 4.43
C ALA A 246 19.46 28.20 3.32
N TYR A 247 19.90 28.16 2.06
CA TYR A 247 19.07 27.73 0.94
C TYR A 247 18.74 26.23 0.98
N ALA A 248 19.69 25.35 1.33
CA ALA A 248 19.42 23.92 1.49
C ALA A 248 18.35 23.67 2.57
N ILE A 249 18.43 24.36 3.71
CA ILE A 249 17.40 24.31 4.76
C ILE A 249 16.05 24.84 4.25
N GLN A 250 16.06 25.92 3.46
CA GLN A 250 14.84 26.46 2.86
C GLN A 250 14.18 25.45 1.92
N LEU A 251 14.96 24.81 1.04
CA LEU A 251 14.50 23.81 0.09
C LEU A 251 13.87 22.62 0.81
N PHE A 252 14.59 22.06 1.80
CA PHE A 252 14.09 21.01 2.67
C PHE A 252 12.72 21.36 3.29
N LYS A 253 12.59 22.55 3.87
CA LYS A 253 11.31 22.98 4.49
C LYS A 253 10.18 23.13 3.48
N GLN A 254 10.47 23.57 2.26
CA GLN A 254 9.47 23.73 1.20
C GLN A 254 8.97 22.37 0.71
N GLU A 255 9.88 21.44 0.45
CA GLU A 255 9.54 20.10 -0.02
C GLU A 255 8.86 19.29 1.09
N LEU A 256 9.37 19.33 2.32
CA LEU A 256 8.72 18.73 3.48
C LEU A 256 7.28 19.23 3.65
N LYS A 257 7.05 20.54 3.48
CA LYS A 257 5.69 21.11 3.55
C LYS A 257 4.80 20.52 2.45
N ALA A 258 5.27 20.45 1.21
CA ALA A 258 4.50 19.93 0.09
C ALA A 258 4.14 18.45 0.30
N THR A 259 5.12 17.61 0.60
CA THR A 259 4.92 16.17 0.81
C THR A 259 4.05 15.87 2.03
N LEU A 260 4.18 16.66 3.12
CA LEU A 260 3.28 16.54 4.27
C LEU A 260 1.82 16.82 3.89
N ILE A 261 1.57 17.88 3.09
CA ILE A 261 0.21 18.21 2.63
C ILE A 261 -0.36 17.05 1.82
N GLU A 262 0.40 16.56 0.84
CA GLU A 262 0.00 15.43 0.00
C GLU A 262 -0.31 14.19 0.83
N LYS A 263 0.56 13.82 1.77
CA LYS A 263 0.35 12.64 2.63
C LYS A 263 -0.86 12.81 3.56
N ILE A 264 -1.03 13.98 4.16
CA ILE A 264 -2.17 14.30 5.05
C ILE A 264 -3.49 14.20 4.29
N ASP A 265 -3.51 14.64 3.03
CA ASP A 265 -4.69 14.59 2.17
C ASP A 265 -4.95 13.17 1.64
N SER A 266 -3.91 12.42 1.27
CA SER A 266 -4.01 11.00 0.93
C SER A 266 -4.67 10.19 2.07
N ILE A 267 -4.20 10.35 3.32
CA ILE A 267 -4.81 9.69 4.48
C ILE A 267 -6.26 10.14 4.70
N LYS A 268 -6.57 11.42 4.45
CA LYS A 268 -7.93 11.96 4.56
C LYS A 268 -8.87 11.32 3.54
N SER A 269 -8.42 11.17 2.30
CA SER A 269 -9.22 10.57 1.22
C SER A 269 -9.49 9.10 1.50
N PHE A 270 -8.48 8.35 1.93
CA PHE A 270 -8.64 6.94 2.34
C PHE A 270 -9.76 6.75 3.38
N GLY A 271 -9.77 7.58 4.43
CA GLY A 271 -10.81 7.50 5.46
C GLY A 271 -12.23 7.77 4.93
N LYS A 272 -12.39 8.78 4.05
CA LYS A 272 -13.69 9.10 3.45
C LYS A 272 -14.22 7.98 2.56
N GLU A 273 -13.34 7.31 1.82
CA GLU A 273 -13.72 6.18 0.98
C GLU A 273 -14.15 4.97 1.81
N CYS A 274 -13.73 4.86 3.06
CA CYS A 274 -14.11 3.78 3.98
C CYS A 274 -15.42 4.03 4.73
N ASP A 275 -15.84 5.29 4.92
CA ASP A 275 -17.09 5.65 5.62
C ASP A 275 -18.38 5.38 4.79
N ILE A 276 -18.26 4.89 3.55
CA ILE A 276 -19.40 4.56 2.69
C ILE A 276 -19.93 3.16 3.03
N HIS A 277 -20.70 3.05 4.11
CA HIS A 277 -21.78 2.07 4.12
C HIS A 277 -22.91 2.61 3.25
N SER A 278 -23.34 1.82 2.27
CA SER A 278 -24.47 2.03 1.34
C SER A 278 -24.28 3.00 0.16
N THR A 279 -24.45 2.45 -1.04
CA THR A 279 -24.53 3.10 -2.37
C THR A 279 -23.29 3.85 -2.86
N LEU A 280 -22.54 3.22 -3.76
CA LEU A 280 -21.80 3.93 -4.80
C LEU A 280 -22.57 3.77 -6.12
N PRO A 281 -22.84 4.86 -6.87
CA PRO A 281 -23.22 4.73 -8.26
C PRO A 281 -22.04 4.11 -9.03
N GLU A 282 -22.34 3.17 -9.92
CA GLU A 282 -21.44 2.84 -11.02
C GLU A 282 -21.05 4.12 -11.75
N ILE A 283 -19.80 4.54 -11.59
CA ILE A 283 -19.16 5.41 -12.57
C ILE A 283 -17.94 4.64 -13.07
N VAL A 284 -18.20 3.69 -13.95
CA VAL A 284 -17.22 3.30 -14.95
C VAL A 284 -17.26 4.41 -16.00
N SER A 285 -16.49 5.48 -15.79
CA SER A 285 -16.21 6.39 -16.89
C SER A 285 -15.18 5.71 -17.78
N GLU A 286 -15.61 5.24 -18.95
CA GLU A 286 -14.71 4.88 -20.04
C GLU A 286 -13.74 6.04 -20.26
N ILE A 287 -12.47 5.84 -19.91
CA ILE A 287 -11.41 6.76 -20.28
C ILE A 287 -11.24 6.63 -21.80
N LYS A 288 -11.96 7.46 -22.55
CA LYS A 288 -11.73 7.62 -24.00
C LYS A 288 -10.40 8.35 -24.20
N ILE A 289 -9.33 7.59 -24.31
CA ILE A 289 -8.04 8.09 -24.78
C ILE A 289 -8.19 8.46 -26.26
N LYS A 290 -8.32 9.77 -26.52
CA LYS A 290 -8.23 10.31 -27.89
C LYS A 290 -6.75 10.45 -28.25
N PHE A 291 -6.26 9.54 -29.07
CA PHE A 291 -5.00 9.74 -29.79
C PHE A 291 -5.20 10.85 -30.82
N VAL A 292 -4.66 12.03 -30.55
CA VAL A 292 -4.59 13.11 -31.54
C VAL A 292 -3.38 12.83 -32.41
N SER A 293 -3.60 12.27 -33.60
CA SER A 293 -2.57 12.19 -34.62
C SER A 293 -2.27 13.62 -35.10
N THR A 294 -1.13 14.17 -34.69
CA THR A 294 -0.63 15.42 -35.24
C THR A 294 -0.14 15.14 -36.65
N GLY A 295 -0.91 15.54 -37.65
CA GLY A 295 -0.47 15.55 -39.05
C GLY A 295 0.84 16.34 -39.23
N PRO A 296 1.52 16.19 -40.38
CA PRO A 296 2.85 16.72 -40.60
C PRO A 296 2.88 18.25 -40.41
N TYR A 297 3.53 18.68 -39.33
CA TYR A 297 3.59 20.05 -38.89
C TYR A 297 4.49 20.87 -39.84
N LYS A 298 3.89 21.74 -40.66
CA LYS A 298 4.63 22.75 -41.42
C LYS A 298 5.19 23.78 -40.43
N GLY A 299 6.53 23.79 -40.32
CA GLY A 299 7.28 24.52 -39.31
C GLY A 299 7.03 26.02 -39.29
N LYS A 300 6.60 26.52 -38.13
CA LYS A 300 7.02 27.83 -37.64
C LYS A 300 8.14 27.60 -36.64
N LYS A 301 9.32 28.20 -36.86
CA LYS A 301 10.48 28.12 -35.95
C LYS A 301 10.07 28.64 -34.56
N ARG A 302 9.68 27.74 -33.66
CA ARG A 302 9.54 28.02 -32.24
C ARG A 302 10.96 28.15 -31.68
N ARG A 303 11.29 29.32 -31.10
CA ARG A 303 12.50 29.49 -30.29
C ARG A 303 12.43 28.48 -29.14
N TYR A 304 13.24 27.44 -29.21
CA TYR A 304 13.36 26.44 -28.13
C TYR A 304 13.94 27.14 -26.90
N LYS A 305 13.15 27.27 -25.84
CA LYS A 305 13.67 27.51 -24.49
C LYS A 305 14.45 26.25 -24.11
N LYS A 306 15.79 26.32 -24.11
CA LYS A 306 16.64 25.18 -23.78
C LYS A 306 16.48 24.88 -22.28
N ASP A 307 15.78 23.80 -21.94
CA ASP A 307 15.59 23.31 -20.58
C ASP A 307 16.89 22.61 -20.14
N MET A 308 17.59 23.15 -19.13
CA MET A 308 18.86 22.58 -18.63
C MET A 308 18.67 21.39 -17.68
N SER A 309 17.45 20.83 -17.61
CA SER A 309 17.15 19.69 -16.74
C SER A 309 18.06 18.49 -17.00
N TYR A 310 18.44 18.24 -18.25
CA TYR A 310 19.36 17.16 -18.61
C TYR A 310 20.77 17.43 -18.07
N GLU A 311 21.33 18.62 -18.30
CA GLU A 311 22.66 19.00 -17.84
C GLU A 311 22.77 19.01 -16.31
N PHE A 312 21.73 19.46 -15.60
CA PHE A 312 21.68 19.36 -14.13
C PHE A 312 21.61 17.92 -13.66
N GLY A 313 20.85 17.05 -14.33
CA GLY A 313 20.81 15.63 -14.02
C GLY A 313 22.17 14.96 -14.16
N LYS A 314 23.00 15.42 -15.10
CA LYS A 314 24.37 14.95 -15.28
C LYS A 314 25.35 15.52 -14.26
N LEU A 315 25.25 16.81 -13.95
CA LEU A 315 26.04 17.44 -12.89
C LEU A 315 25.81 16.78 -11.52
N HIS A 316 24.59 16.30 -11.28
CA HIS A 316 24.23 15.61 -10.05
C HIS A 316 24.98 14.28 -9.82
N GLN A 317 25.40 13.60 -10.90
CA GLN A 317 26.02 12.27 -10.87
C GLN A 317 27.54 12.29 -10.57
N LYS A 318 28.12 13.47 -10.29
CA LYS A 318 29.53 13.75 -9.94
C LYS A 318 30.58 13.40 -11.00
N ASP A 319 30.54 12.20 -11.57
CA ASP A 319 31.58 11.64 -12.46
C ASP A 319 31.14 11.58 -13.94
N HIS A 320 30.32 12.54 -14.39
CA HIS A 320 29.85 12.60 -15.78
C HIS A 320 30.73 13.55 -16.63
N PRO A 321 30.99 13.26 -17.92
CA PRO A 321 31.74 14.18 -18.81
C PRO A 321 31.11 15.57 -18.93
N VAL A 322 29.78 15.66 -18.76
CA VAL A 322 29.01 16.90 -18.57
C VAL A 322 28.95 17.22 -17.07
N GLY A 323 30.12 17.37 -16.46
CA GLY A 323 30.33 17.56 -15.03
C GLY A 323 30.61 19.01 -14.67
N VAL A 324 31.29 19.23 -13.54
CA VAL A 324 31.60 20.59 -13.06
C VAL A 324 32.41 21.39 -14.08
N ASP A 325 33.32 20.76 -14.82
CA ASP A 325 34.17 21.42 -15.81
C ASP A 325 33.39 21.98 -17.00
N TYR A 326 32.40 21.24 -17.52
CA TYR A 326 31.49 21.74 -18.56
C TYR A 326 30.75 23.01 -18.12
N PHE A 327 30.30 23.06 -16.85
CA PHE A 327 29.64 24.25 -16.32
C PHE A 327 30.62 25.40 -16.08
N LEU A 328 31.88 25.12 -15.69
CA LEU A 328 32.92 26.14 -15.52
C LEU A 328 33.29 26.81 -16.84
N GLU A 329 33.40 26.06 -17.93
CA GLU A 329 33.67 26.63 -19.26
C GLU A 329 32.57 27.62 -19.69
N ARG A 330 31.32 27.32 -19.34
CA ARG A 330 30.15 28.10 -19.78
C ARG A 330 29.77 29.24 -18.85
N PHE A 331 29.94 29.06 -17.55
CA PHE A 331 29.46 29.98 -16.52
C PHE A 331 30.54 30.42 -15.52
N GLY A 332 31.79 30.00 -15.70
CA GLY A 332 32.89 30.30 -14.76
C GLY A 332 33.23 31.78 -14.61
N ASN A 333 32.88 32.59 -15.61
CA ASN A 333 33.07 34.05 -15.57
C ASN A 333 32.02 34.78 -14.71
N TRP A 334 30.93 34.11 -14.34
CA TRP A 334 29.91 34.68 -13.48
C TRP A 334 30.36 34.54 -12.03
N PRO A 335 30.64 35.61 -11.28
CA PRO A 335 31.36 35.52 -10.01
C PRO A 335 30.76 34.49 -9.05
N THR A 336 29.48 34.64 -8.71
CA THR A 336 28.80 33.74 -7.76
C THR A 336 28.62 32.32 -8.31
N VAL A 337 28.32 32.18 -9.60
CA VAL A 337 28.10 30.85 -10.21
C VAL A 337 29.42 30.09 -10.37
N GLY A 338 30.48 30.78 -10.83
CA GLY A 338 31.82 30.25 -10.96
C GLY A 338 32.43 29.87 -9.61
N ASP A 339 32.18 30.65 -8.56
CA ASP A 339 32.63 30.32 -7.21
C ASP A 339 31.94 29.06 -6.65
N GLU A 340 30.63 28.91 -6.86
CA GLU A 340 29.91 27.68 -6.49
C GLU A 340 30.41 26.46 -7.27
N LEU A 341 30.66 26.61 -8.58
CA LEU A 341 31.20 25.54 -9.42
C LEU A 341 32.62 25.14 -9.00
N ARG A 342 33.51 26.10 -8.75
CA ARG A 342 34.85 25.82 -8.22
C ARG A 342 34.76 25.10 -6.88
N HIS A 343 33.85 25.53 -6.01
CA HIS A 343 33.64 24.89 -4.72
C HIS A 343 33.11 23.45 -4.86
N MET A 344 32.19 23.19 -5.79
CA MET A 344 31.75 21.82 -6.12
C MET A 344 32.93 20.97 -6.58
N LYS A 345 33.82 21.52 -7.42
CA LYS A 345 35.01 20.81 -7.92
C LYS A 345 35.95 20.42 -6.78
N THR A 346 36.24 21.32 -5.85
CA THR A 346 37.13 21.04 -4.71
C THR A 346 36.52 20.06 -3.70
N ASN A 347 35.19 19.93 -3.68
CA ASN A 347 34.45 19.12 -2.71
C ASN A 347 33.71 17.94 -3.34
N ILE A 348 34.19 17.40 -4.45
CA ILE A 348 33.48 16.33 -5.19
C ILE A 348 33.18 15.08 -4.34
N TYR A 349 34.08 14.76 -3.40
CA TYR A 349 33.95 13.62 -2.48
C TYR A 349 33.26 13.96 -1.15
N ASN A 350 32.94 15.24 -0.90
CA ASN A 350 32.17 15.66 0.26
C ASN A 350 30.72 15.92 -0.17
N ASP A 351 29.85 14.94 0.08
CA ASP A 351 28.42 15.03 -0.28
C ASP A 351 27.74 16.28 0.29
N THR A 352 27.97 16.61 1.55
CA THR A 352 27.33 17.76 2.19
C THR A 352 27.66 19.04 1.41
N GLU A 353 28.95 19.25 1.16
CA GLU A 353 29.44 20.43 0.46
C GLU A 353 29.03 20.49 -1.01
N TYR A 354 29.17 19.36 -1.70
CA TYR A 354 28.85 19.24 -3.11
C TYR A 354 27.38 19.55 -3.36
N TYR A 355 26.48 18.95 -2.57
CA TYR A 355 25.05 19.06 -2.82
C TYR A 355 24.41 20.34 -2.28
N ALA A 356 24.95 20.94 -1.21
CA ALA A 356 24.59 22.32 -0.84
C ALA A 356 24.87 23.29 -1.99
N SER A 357 26.05 23.16 -2.60
CA SER A 357 26.50 24.00 -3.72
C SER A 357 25.68 23.71 -4.98
N TYR A 358 25.42 22.44 -5.31
CA TYR A 358 24.55 22.04 -6.43
C TYR A 358 23.13 22.63 -6.33
N ASN A 359 22.49 22.52 -5.17
CA ASN A 359 21.15 23.05 -4.96
C ASN A 359 21.13 24.57 -5.11
N TYR A 360 22.11 25.26 -4.52
CA TYR A 360 22.21 26.71 -4.63
C TYR A 360 22.53 27.16 -6.06
N LEU A 361 23.39 26.46 -6.78
CA LEU A 361 23.67 26.67 -8.20
C LEU A 361 22.38 26.55 -9.05
N LYS A 362 21.56 25.53 -8.80
CA LYS A 362 20.26 25.35 -9.47
C LYS A 362 19.34 26.54 -9.22
N LYS A 363 19.33 27.11 -8.02
CA LYS A 363 18.60 28.36 -7.71
C LYS A 363 19.13 29.54 -8.52
N LEU A 364 20.45 29.77 -8.50
CA LEU A 364 21.09 30.88 -9.20
C LEU A 364 20.75 30.82 -10.69
N LEU A 365 20.92 29.67 -11.32
CA LEU A 365 20.69 29.53 -12.77
C LEU A 365 19.20 29.49 -13.16
N LYS A 366 18.30 29.01 -12.29
CA LYS A 366 16.84 29.17 -12.50
C LYS A 366 16.40 30.64 -12.49
N GLY A 367 17.02 31.47 -11.65
CA GLY A 367 16.74 32.91 -11.60
C GLY A 367 17.28 33.70 -12.79
N VAL A 368 18.25 33.14 -13.52
CA VAL A 368 18.97 33.84 -14.60
C VAL A 368 18.48 33.44 -16.01
N HIS A 369 17.66 32.41 -16.14
CA HIS A 369 17.03 32.00 -17.40
C HIS A 369 16.12 33.07 -18.05
N SER A 370 15.80 34.18 -17.38
CA SER A 370 15.05 35.29 -17.98
C SER A 370 15.93 36.31 -18.73
N THR A 371 17.22 36.41 -18.44
CA THR A 371 18.10 37.46 -18.99
C THR A 371 19.29 36.93 -19.81
N MET A 372 19.75 35.70 -19.57
CA MET A 372 21.03 35.21 -20.13
C MET A 372 21.00 34.64 -21.56
N PHE A 373 19.85 34.50 -22.21
CA PHE A 373 19.76 33.97 -23.58
C PHE A 373 19.54 35.06 -24.64
N PHE A 374 19.71 36.34 -24.27
CA PHE A 374 19.51 37.48 -25.15
C PHE A 374 20.74 38.39 -25.28
N GLU A 375 21.93 37.93 -24.89
CA GLU A 375 23.19 38.55 -25.30
C GLU A 375 23.96 37.62 -26.22
#